data_AF-A0A3L7RTY9-F1
#
_entry.id   AF-A0A3L7RTY9-F1
#
_cell.length_a   1.000
_cell.length_b   1.000
_cell.length_c   1.000
_cell.angle_alpha   90.00
_cell.angle_beta   90.00
_cell.angle_gamma   90.00
#
_symmetry.space_group_name_H-M   'P 1'
#
loop_
_entity.id
_entity.type
_entity.pdbx_description
1 polymer ?
#
loop_
_entity_poly.entity_id
_entity_poly.type
_entity_poly.pdbx_seq_one_letter_code
_entity_poly.pdbx_strand_id
1 'polypeptide(L)'
;MSPSQDSEIPEPESMTGDPANLGSVDPLSVEGIFLVALSKSGTEREAFLSLQCADSLQRQRVTALLVAYEQAGNFLQQPAVAVEPTPIGHYLASCESPGTLGRLGLYEILEEIGRGGMGVVFRAYDPKLQRIVAVKALAPELARLPSARQRFLREARAAAAVSHPHVVTIFAVEGTEEASLGTERTTLPFLVMECIVGQTLHDKIKRVGALKVEEIIRISRQIAEGLTAAHKRGLIHR
;
A
#
# COMPACT_ATOMS: atom_id res chain seq x y z
N MET A 1 55.78 22.97 -25.85
CA MET A 1 55.13 23.76 -24.78
C MET A 1 53.79 24.21 -25.32
N SER A 2 52.74 23.78 -24.63
CA SER A 2 51.34 23.73 -25.04
C SER A 2 50.70 25.12 -25.22
N PRO A 3 49.76 25.30 -26.16
CA PRO A 3 48.76 26.35 -26.04
C PRO A 3 47.63 25.84 -25.13
N SER A 4 47.35 26.61 -24.08
CA SER A 4 46.21 26.45 -23.18
C SER A 4 44.90 26.66 -23.94
N GLN A 5 44.09 25.61 -24.00
CA GLN A 5 42.72 25.63 -24.52
C GLN A 5 41.78 26.17 -23.43
N ASP A 6 41.05 27.23 -23.75
CA ASP A 6 39.81 27.60 -23.07
C ASP A 6 38.79 26.48 -23.29
N SER A 7 38.40 25.80 -22.21
CA SER A 7 37.30 24.84 -22.22
C SER A 7 36.02 25.55 -21.79
N GLU A 8 35.30 26.08 -22.78
CA GLU A 8 33.92 26.52 -22.66
C GLU A 8 33.04 25.30 -22.35
N ILE A 9 32.40 25.30 -21.18
CA ILE A 9 31.47 24.25 -20.75
C ILE A 9 30.12 24.52 -21.45
N PRO A 10 29.53 23.58 -22.21
CA PRO A 10 28.21 23.80 -22.79
C PRO A 10 27.13 23.73 -21.70
N GLU A 11 26.26 24.74 -21.66
CA GLU A 11 25.09 24.78 -20.79
C GLU A 11 24.12 23.62 -21.12
N PRO A 12 23.44 23.03 -20.11
CA PRO A 12 22.52 21.93 -20.35
C PRO A 12 21.25 22.44 -21.04
N GLU A 13 20.98 21.91 -22.23
CA GLU A 13 19.76 22.17 -22.99
C GLU A 13 18.51 21.97 -22.12
N SER A 14 17.66 23.00 -22.12
CA SER A 14 16.36 23.01 -21.47
C SER A 14 15.44 21.95 -22.10
N MET A 15 15.25 20.81 -21.43
CA MET A 15 14.13 19.92 -21.71
C MET A 15 12.82 20.55 -21.21
N THR A 16 12.28 21.48 -21.98
CA THR A 16 10.85 21.81 -21.92
C THR A 16 10.07 20.63 -22.51
N GLY A 17 9.82 19.62 -21.67
CA GLY A 17 8.88 18.56 -21.97
C GLY A 17 7.45 19.11 -21.87
N ASP A 18 6.79 19.20 -23.01
CA ASP A 18 5.38 19.52 -23.17
C ASP A 18 4.50 18.61 -22.27
N PRO A 19 3.61 19.16 -21.41
CA PRO A 19 2.80 18.38 -20.47
C PRO A 19 1.68 17.53 -21.13
N ALA A 20 1.63 17.45 -22.47
CA ALA A 20 0.61 16.72 -23.21
C ALA A 20 0.93 15.24 -23.56
N ASN A 21 2.09 14.70 -23.16
CA ASN A 21 2.48 13.32 -23.53
C ASN A 21 2.40 12.33 -22.35
N LEU A 22 1.19 12.09 -21.83
CA LEU A 22 0.88 10.85 -21.09
C LEU A 22 0.80 9.72 -22.12
N GLY A 23 1.99 9.22 -22.49
CA GLY A 23 2.20 8.26 -23.55
C GLY A 23 1.27 7.05 -23.43
N SER A 24 0.54 6.78 -24.52
CA SER A 24 0.04 5.46 -24.85
C SER A 24 1.18 4.46 -24.64
N VAL A 25 1.05 3.55 -23.68
CA VAL A 25 1.99 2.44 -23.53
C VAL A 25 2.09 1.76 -24.90
N ASP A 26 3.29 1.69 -25.46
CA ASP A 26 3.51 1.05 -26.75
C ASP A 26 2.93 -0.37 -26.67
N PRO A 27 1.94 -0.74 -27.50
CA PRO A 27 1.30 -2.05 -27.43
C PRO A 27 2.27 -3.20 -27.66
N LEU A 28 3.44 -2.93 -28.26
CA LEU A 28 4.51 -3.91 -28.50
C LEU A 28 5.62 -3.89 -27.43
N SER A 29 5.52 -3.02 -26.42
CA SER A 29 6.42 -3.03 -25.25
C SER A 29 6.12 -4.20 -24.30
N VAL A 30 7.05 -4.49 -23.38
CA VAL A 30 6.84 -5.51 -22.34
C VAL A 30 5.58 -5.20 -21.52
N GLU A 31 5.40 -3.92 -21.16
CA GLU A 31 4.27 -3.42 -20.38
C GLU A 31 2.96 -3.52 -21.17
N GLY A 32 2.96 -3.15 -22.46
CA GLY A 32 1.79 -3.24 -23.34
C GLY A 32 1.33 -4.68 -23.55
N ILE A 33 2.26 -5.58 -23.90
CA ILE A 33 1.98 -7.01 -24.09
C ILE A 33 1.49 -7.63 -22.78
N PHE A 34 2.08 -7.28 -21.64
CA PHE A 34 1.65 -7.75 -20.32
C PHE A 34 0.19 -7.38 -20.03
N LEU A 35 -0.20 -6.11 -20.23
CA LEU A 35 -1.57 -5.65 -19.96
C LEU A 35 -2.62 -6.39 -20.79
N VAL A 36 -2.33 -6.67 -22.06
CA VAL A 36 -3.24 -7.44 -22.93
C VAL A 36 -3.23 -8.93 -22.58
N ALA A 37 -2.08 -9.47 -22.18
CA ALA A 37 -1.98 -10.87 -21.75
C ALA A 37 -2.79 -11.14 -20.47
N LEU A 38 -2.96 -10.15 -19.58
CA LEU A 38 -3.79 -10.26 -18.38
C LEU A 38 -5.26 -10.55 -18.69
N SER A 39 -5.79 -10.04 -19.79
CA SER A 39 -7.20 -10.26 -20.18
C SER A 39 -7.42 -11.59 -20.92
N LYS A 40 -6.38 -12.41 -21.13
CA LYS A 40 -6.43 -13.71 -21.81
C LYS A 40 -6.18 -14.85 -20.84
N SER A 41 -6.68 -16.05 -21.11
CA SER A 41 -6.54 -17.22 -20.23
C SER A 41 -5.96 -18.45 -20.94
N GLY A 42 -5.17 -19.25 -20.22
CA GLY A 42 -4.69 -20.56 -20.68
C GLY A 42 -4.01 -20.54 -22.04
N THR A 43 -4.49 -21.39 -22.96
CA THR A 43 -3.95 -21.56 -24.31
C THR A 43 -4.04 -20.30 -25.18
N GLU A 44 -5.04 -19.44 -24.96
CA GLU A 44 -5.19 -18.18 -25.69
C GLU A 44 -4.05 -17.20 -25.35
N ARG A 45 -3.64 -17.18 -24.08
CA ARG A 45 -2.52 -16.35 -23.62
C ARG A 45 -1.19 -16.84 -24.20
N GLU A 46 -0.98 -18.16 -24.24
CA GLU A 46 0.24 -18.75 -24.82
C GLU A 46 0.37 -18.48 -26.32
N ALA A 47 -0.74 -18.60 -27.06
CA ALA A 47 -0.78 -18.27 -28.48
C ALA A 47 -0.51 -16.77 -28.72
N PHE A 48 -1.10 -15.89 -27.91
CA PHE A 48 -0.87 -14.45 -27.96
C PHE A 48 0.59 -14.08 -27.70
N LEU A 49 1.21 -14.63 -26.64
CA LEU A 49 2.61 -14.35 -26.31
C LEU A 49 3.56 -14.88 -27.39
N SER A 50 3.22 -16.00 -28.04
CA SER A 50 4.02 -16.54 -29.14
C SER A 50 3.94 -15.68 -30.40
N LEU A 51 2.84 -14.94 -30.60
CA LEU A 51 2.62 -14.09 -31.76
C LEU A 51 3.16 -12.66 -31.57
N GLN A 52 3.04 -12.10 -30.36
CA GLN A 52 3.30 -10.67 -30.11
C GLN A 52 4.69 -10.37 -29.56
N CYS A 53 5.36 -11.33 -28.90
CA CYS A 53 6.72 -11.11 -28.44
C CYS A 53 7.69 -11.15 -29.62
N ALA A 54 8.51 -10.10 -29.77
CA ALA A 54 9.50 -10.01 -30.83
C ALA A 54 10.65 -11.01 -30.63
N ASP A 55 11.00 -11.31 -29.39
CA ASP A 55 12.09 -12.23 -29.05
C ASP A 55 11.83 -13.03 -27.75
N SER A 56 12.73 -13.99 -27.49
CA SER A 56 12.65 -14.89 -26.33
C SER A 56 12.88 -14.17 -24.99
N LEU A 57 13.66 -13.08 -24.97
CA LEU A 57 13.94 -12.31 -23.75
C LEU A 57 12.72 -11.48 -23.34
N GLN A 58 12.06 -10.83 -24.30
CA GLN A 58 10.81 -10.11 -24.12
C GLN A 58 9.72 -11.05 -23.61
N ARG A 59 9.60 -12.24 -24.23
CA ARG A 59 8.67 -13.28 -23.76
C ARG A 59 8.96 -13.73 -22.34
N GLN A 60 10.22 -13.95 -21.99
CA GLN A 60 10.63 -14.30 -20.62
C GLN A 60 10.26 -13.20 -19.62
N ARG A 61 10.49 -11.92 -19.95
CA ARG A 61 10.13 -10.78 -19.10
C ARG A 61 8.63 -10.69 -18.87
N VAL A 62 7.81 -10.77 -19.93
CA VAL A 62 6.34 -10.75 -19.82
C VAL A 62 5.85 -11.96 -19.02
N THR A 63 6.41 -13.14 -19.26
CA THR A 63 6.05 -14.36 -18.51
C THR A 63 6.40 -14.24 -17.03
N ALA A 64 7.57 -13.69 -16.70
CA ALA A 64 7.95 -13.44 -15.30
C ALA A 64 7.00 -12.45 -14.62
N LEU A 65 6.55 -11.40 -15.33
CA LEU A 65 5.54 -10.46 -14.82
C LEU A 65 4.18 -11.13 -14.61
N LEU A 66 3.74 -12.00 -15.52
CA LEU A 66 2.49 -12.76 -15.39
C LEU A 66 2.54 -13.73 -14.21
N VAL A 67 3.65 -14.46 -14.04
CA VAL A 67 3.87 -15.35 -12.89
C VAL A 67 3.88 -14.56 -11.60
N ALA A 68 4.58 -13.42 -11.55
CA ALA A 68 4.59 -12.55 -10.38
C ALA A 68 3.19 -11.99 -10.08
N TYR A 69 2.41 -11.66 -11.11
CA TYR A 69 1.03 -11.18 -10.97
C TYR A 69 0.08 -12.28 -10.47
N GLU A 70 0.16 -13.51 -11.00
CA GLU A 70 -0.64 -14.65 -10.55
C GLU A 70 -0.26 -15.06 -9.12
N GLN A 71 1.02 -15.05 -8.78
CA GLN A 71 1.49 -15.28 -7.41
C GLN A 71 1.03 -14.17 -6.46
N ALA A 72 1.00 -12.91 -6.93
CA ALA A 72 0.46 -11.79 -6.17
C ALA A 72 -1.07 -11.87 -6.01
N GLY A 73 -1.79 -12.34 -7.04
CA GLY A 73 -3.23 -12.57 -7.03
C GLY A 73 -3.63 -13.70 -6.08
N ASN A 74 -2.90 -14.82 -6.11
CA ASN A 74 -3.11 -15.94 -5.18
C ASN A 74 -2.80 -15.56 -3.73
N PHE A 75 -1.92 -14.58 -3.50
CA PHE A 75 -1.55 -14.12 -2.16
C PHE A 75 -2.67 -13.28 -1.48
N LEU A 76 -3.52 -12.59 -2.24
CA LEU A 76 -4.65 -11.82 -1.70
C LEU A 76 -6.00 -12.56 -1.77
N GLN A 77 -6.13 -13.57 -2.65
CA GLN A 77 -7.40 -14.26 -2.90
C GLN A 77 -7.62 -15.54 -2.09
N GLN A 78 -6.60 -16.08 -1.41
CA GLN A 78 -6.83 -17.08 -0.37
C GLN A 78 -6.83 -16.39 1.00
N PRO A 79 -7.99 -16.21 1.66
CA PRO A 79 -7.96 -16.20 3.11
C PRO A 79 -7.34 -17.54 3.50
N ALA A 80 -6.20 -17.51 4.17
CA ALA A 80 -5.65 -18.70 4.81
C ALA A 80 -6.64 -19.09 5.90
N VAL A 81 -7.65 -19.88 5.53
CA VAL A 81 -8.84 -20.20 6.32
C VAL A 81 -9.82 -19.02 6.43
N ALA A 82 -11.12 -19.29 6.39
CA ALA A 82 -12.14 -18.35 6.89
C ALA A 82 -11.88 -18.17 8.40
N VAL A 83 -10.94 -17.29 8.73
CA VAL A 83 -10.64 -16.94 10.12
C VAL A 83 -11.79 -16.03 10.55
N GLU A 84 -12.61 -16.54 11.48
CA GLU A 84 -13.55 -15.73 12.25
C GLU A 84 -12.84 -14.43 12.68
N PRO A 85 -13.42 -13.25 12.43
CA PRO A 85 -12.75 -11.99 12.72
C PRO A 85 -12.37 -11.95 14.20
N THR A 86 -11.07 -11.81 14.46
CA THR A 86 -10.56 -11.84 15.84
C THR A 86 -11.27 -10.80 16.69
N PRO A 87 -11.88 -11.18 17.83
CA PRO A 87 -12.54 -10.23 18.72
C PRO A 87 -11.61 -9.09 19.13
N ILE A 88 -12.14 -7.87 19.22
CA ILE A 88 -11.37 -6.66 19.60
C ILE A 88 -10.64 -6.87 20.94
N GLY A 89 -11.26 -7.58 21.89
CA GLY A 89 -10.66 -7.85 23.20
C GLY A 89 -9.34 -8.62 23.16
N HIS A 90 -9.01 -9.31 22.06
CA HIS A 90 -7.70 -9.97 21.91
C HIS A 90 -6.58 -9.02 21.48
N TYR A 91 -6.92 -7.82 21.04
CA TYR A 91 -5.95 -6.77 20.68
C TYR A 91 -5.64 -5.88 21.88
N LEU A 92 -6.62 -5.68 22.77
CA LEU A 92 -6.60 -4.57 23.72
C LEU A 92 -6.30 -5.04 25.14
N ALA A 93 -5.47 -4.27 25.83
CA ALA A 93 -5.37 -4.34 27.28
C ALA A 93 -6.50 -3.53 27.93
N SER A 94 -6.85 -3.85 29.17
CA SER A 94 -7.83 -3.08 29.95
C SER A 94 -7.36 -1.63 30.13
N CYS A 95 -8.31 -0.70 30.09
CA CYS A 95 -8.10 0.72 30.33
C CYS A 95 -9.21 1.25 31.24
N GLU A 96 -8.86 2.06 32.23
CA GLU A 96 -9.82 2.63 33.19
C GLU A 96 -10.41 3.97 32.70
N SER A 97 -9.90 4.52 31.61
CA SER A 97 -10.37 5.77 31.01
C SER A 97 -11.81 5.62 30.48
N PRO A 98 -12.79 6.40 30.98
CA PRO A 98 -14.18 6.33 30.54
C PRO A 98 -14.32 6.58 29.04
N GLY A 99 -15.16 5.79 28.37
CA GLY A 99 -15.42 5.93 26.94
C GLY A 99 -14.35 5.32 26.02
N THR A 100 -13.41 4.56 26.58
CA THR A 100 -12.44 3.76 25.81
C THR A 100 -12.86 2.29 25.78
N LEU A 101 -12.51 1.60 24.69
CA LEU A 101 -12.67 0.15 24.55
C LEU A 101 -11.54 -0.63 25.21
N GLY A 102 -10.47 0.06 25.62
CA GLY A 102 -9.23 -0.50 26.09
C GLY A 102 -8.05 0.32 25.59
N ARG A 103 -6.84 -0.21 25.70
CA ARG A 103 -5.63 0.41 25.16
C ARG A 103 -4.81 -0.56 24.32
N LEU A 104 -4.04 -0.03 23.39
CA LEU A 104 -3.02 -0.75 22.66
C LEU A 104 -1.69 -0.03 22.84
N GLY A 105 -0.80 -0.59 23.66
CA GLY A 105 0.37 0.14 24.14
C GLY A 105 -0.05 1.40 24.92
N LEU A 106 0.43 2.56 24.49
CA LEU A 106 0.10 3.85 25.12
C LEU A 106 -1.18 4.51 24.57
N TYR A 107 -1.79 3.93 23.53
CA TYR A 107 -2.89 4.55 22.81
C TYR A 107 -4.23 4.07 23.35
N GLU A 108 -5.08 5.00 23.76
CA GLU A 108 -6.43 4.72 24.26
C GLU A 108 -7.36 4.49 23.07
N ILE A 109 -7.93 3.29 22.96
CA ILE A 109 -8.76 2.92 21.81
C ILE A 109 -10.17 3.41 22.03
N LEU A 110 -10.69 4.19 21.09
CA LEU A 110 -12.03 4.78 21.16
C LEU A 110 -13.05 3.94 20.40
N GLU A 111 -12.70 3.52 19.17
CA GLU A 111 -13.58 2.71 18.32
C GLU A 111 -12.79 2.00 17.21
N GLU A 112 -13.39 0.94 16.66
CA GLU A 112 -12.94 0.32 15.42
C GLU A 112 -13.46 1.12 14.22
N ILE A 113 -12.55 1.52 13.32
CA ILE A 113 -12.89 2.29 12.11
C ILE A 113 -12.67 1.50 10.82
N GLY A 114 -12.10 0.30 10.90
CA GLY A 114 -11.98 -0.58 9.75
C GLY A 114 -11.32 -1.91 10.08
N ARG A 115 -11.60 -2.93 9.28
CA ARG A 115 -11.06 -4.28 9.44
C ARG A 115 -10.87 -4.95 8.09
N GLY A 116 -9.80 -5.74 7.96
CA GLY A 116 -9.50 -6.51 6.77
C GLY A 116 -8.57 -7.68 7.05
N GLY A 117 -8.11 -8.37 6.02
CA GLY A 117 -7.36 -9.63 6.16
C GLY A 117 -6.02 -9.51 6.92
N MET A 118 -5.41 -8.33 6.94
CA MET A 118 -4.16 -8.10 7.70
C MET A 118 -4.40 -7.68 9.16
N GLY A 119 -5.64 -7.37 9.55
CA GLY A 119 -5.94 -6.93 10.92
C GLY A 119 -6.97 -5.81 10.97
N VAL A 120 -6.86 -4.96 11.97
CA VAL A 120 -7.88 -3.98 12.36
C VAL A 120 -7.28 -2.58 12.49
N VAL A 121 -8.09 -1.58 12.20
CA VAL A 121 -7.74 -0.16 12.33
C VAL A 121 -8.68 0.46 13.36
N PHE A 122 -8.09 1.08 14.37
CA PHE A 122 -8.79 1.78 15.43
C PHE A 122 -8.62 3.28 15.31
N ARG A 123 -9.64 4.04 15.72
CA ARG A 123 -9.43 5.43 16.13
C ARG A 123 -9.02 5.43 17.60
N ALA A 124 -7.92 6.11 17.89
CA ALA A 124 -7.33 6.14 19.22
C ALA A 124 -6.95 7.56 19.63
N TYR A 125 -6.87 7.78 20.93
CA TYR A 125 -6.28 8.97 21.51
C TYR A 125 -4.84 8.68 21.93
N ASP A 126 -3.92 9.53 21.49
CA ASP A 126 -2.54 9.59 21.94
C ASP A 126 -2.47 10.56 23.13
N PRO A 127 -2.39 10.06 24.38
CA PRO A 127 -2.39 10.93 25.55
C PRO A 127 -1.10 11.74 25.69
N LYS A 128 0.01 11.30 25.07
CA LYS A 128 1.31 11.97 25.16
C LYS A 128 1.36 13.21 24.27
N LEU A 129 0.79 13.12 23.07
CA LEU A 129 0.71 14.24 22.12
C LEU A 129 -0.65 14.93 22.10
N GLN A 130 -1.59 14.44 22.92
CA GLN A 130 -2.96 14.96 23.06
C GLN A 130 -3.69 15.11 21.73
N ARG A 131 -3.68 14.05 20.91
CA ARG A 131 -4.28 14.05 19.56
C ARG A 131 -4.97 12.75 19.21
N ILE A 132 -5.85 12.80 18.23
CA ILE A 132 -6.47 11.62 17.64
C ILE A 132 -5.56 11.03 16.56
N VAL A 133 -5.39 9.72 16.59
CA VAL A 133 -4.59 8.93 15.63
C VAL A 133 -5.38 7.71 15.16
N ALA A 134 -4.99 7.17 14.02
CA ALA A 134 -5.44 5.86 13.57
C ALA A 134 -4.36 4.84 13.94
N VAL A 135 -4.77 3.69 14.52
CA VAL A 135 -3.85 2.62 14.91
C VAL A 135 -4.22 1.35 14.17
N LYS A 136 -3.36 0.91 13.24
CA LYS A 136 -3.53 -0.36 12.52
C LYS A 136 -2.76 -1.46 13.22
N ALA A 137 -3.46 -2.41 13.83
CA ALA A 137 -2.87 -3.58 14.46
C ALA A 137 -2.90 -4.79 13.52
N LEU A 138 -1.80 -5.54 13.47
CA LEU A 138 -1.76 -6.83 12.78
C LEU A 138 -2.71 -7.82 13.48
N ALA A 139 -3.38 -8.71 12.76
CA ALA A 139 -4.19 -9.74 13.40
C ALA A 139 -3.33 -10.64 14.33
N PRO A 140 -3.75 -10.96 15.57
CA PRO A 140 -2.94 -11.75 16.50
C PRO A 140 -2.49 -13.11 15.96
N GLU A 141 -3.31 -13.74 15.12
CA GLU A 141 -2.99 -15.00 14.45
C GLU A 141 -1.83 -14.82 13.46
N LEU A 142 -1.83 -13.71 12.71
CA LEU A 142 -0.73 -13.33 11.83
C LEU A 142 0.50 -12.86 12.62
N ALA A 143 0.30 -12.24 13.78
CA ALA A 143 1.38 -11.78 14.64
C ALA A 143 2.25 -12.94 15.13
N ARG A 144 1.77 -14.19 15.16
CA ARG A 144 2.59 -15.37 15.47
C ARG A 144 3.55 -15.75 14.34
N LEU A 145 3.24 -15.40 13.09
CA LEU A 145 4.06 -15.72 11.92
C LEU A 145 5.20 -14.71 11.77
N PRO A 146 6.48 -15.11 11.88
CA PRO A 146 7.61 -14.19 11.75
C PRO A 146 7.65 -13.47 10.39
N SER A 147 7.28 -14.16 9.31
CA SER A 147 7.21 -13.62 7.96
C SER A 147 6.16 -12.50 7.83
N ALA A 148 5.00 -12.65 8.47
CA ALA A 148 3.95 -11.64 8.48
C ALA A 148 4.39 -10.41 9.28
N ARG A 149 5.01 -10.59 10.45
CA ARG A 149 5.58 -9.48 11.24
C ARG A 149 6.64 -8.70 10.44
N GLN A 150 7.59 -9.41 9.83
CA GLN A 150 8.63 -8.79 9.00
C GLN A 150 8.05 -8.01 7.82
N ARG A 151 7.04 -8.57 7.16
CA ARG A 151 6.33 -7.89 6.06
C ARG A 151 5.63 -6.62 6.55
N PHE A 152 4.88 -6.70 7.64
CA PHE A 152 4.18 -5.56 8.24
C PHE A 152 5.16 -4.42 8.56
N LEU A 153 6.27 -4.73 9.23
CA LEU A 153 7.31 -3.76 9.56
C LEU A 153 7.98 -3.16 8.32
N ARG A 154 8.24 -3.98 7.30
CA ARG A 154 8.84 -3.50 6.04
C ARG A 154 7.91 -2.54 5.30
N GLU A 155 6.64 -2.89 5.17
CA GLU A 155 5.63 -2.04 4.52
C GLU A 155 5.44 -0.73 5.29
N ALA A 156 5.36 -0.79 6.62
CA ALA A 156 5.26 0.39 7.48
C ALA A 156 6.46 1.33 7.32
N ARG A 157 7.70 0.81 7.35
CA ARG A 157 8.91 1.63 7.15
C ARG A 157 8.97 2.26 5.77
N ALA A 158 8.58 1.52 4.74
CA ALA A 158 8.59 2.02 3.37
C ALA A 158 7.54 3.14 3.18
N ALA A 159 6.34 2.97 3.75
CA ALA A 159 5.30 4.00 3.73
C ALA A 159 5.69 5.23 4.56
N ALA A 160 6.36 5.06 5.70
CA ALA A 160 6.81 6.17 6.55
C ALA A 160 7.87 7.06 5.88
N ALA A 161 8.56 6.56 4.84
CA ALA A 161 9.52 7.33 4.06
C ALA A 161 8.85 8.30 3.06
N VAL A 162 7.53 8.24 2.90
CA VAL A 162 6.75 9.06 1.97
C VAL A 162 6.05 10.17 2.73
N SER A 163 6.40 11.42 2.42
CA SER A 163 5.72 12.61 2.94
C SER A 163 5.01 13.31 1.78
N HIS A 164 3.69 13.23 1.72
CA HIS A 164 2.88 13.82 0.65
C HIS A 164 1.43 14.08 1.12
N PRO A 165 0.75 15.17 0.71
CA PRO A 165 -0.64 15.48 1.13
C PRO A 165 -1.70 14.43 0.75
N HIS A 166 -1.37 13.51 -0.16
CA HIS A 166 -2.25 12.44 -0.64
C HIS A 166 -1.76 11.04 -0.23
N VAL A 167 -0.88 10.98 0.78
CA VAL A 167 -0.41 9.74 1.40
C VAL A 167 -0.53 9.92 2.91
N VAL A 168 -1.18 8.95 3.58
CA VAL A 168 -1.38 8.98 5.03
C VAL A 168 -0.03 8.99 5.72
N THR A 169 0.18 9.94 6.63
CA THR A 169 1.43 10.06 7.38
C THR A 169 1.52 8.98 8.45
N ILE A 170 2.64 8.28 8.51
CA ILE A 170 2.96 7.33 9.59
C ILE A 170 3.76 8.05 10.66
N PHE A 171 3.30 7.97 11.90
CA PHE A 171 3.96 8.57 13.05
C PHE A 171 4.89 7.60 13.76
N ALA A 172 4.48 6.34 13.92
CA ALA A 172 5.26 5.35 14.65
C ALA A 172 4.93 3.92 14.23
N VAL A 173 5.89 3.03 14.44
CA VAL A 173 5.71 1.57 14.34
C VAL A 173 6.12 1.00 15.68
N GLU A 174 5.21 0.31 16.35
CA GLU A 174 5.38 -0.15 17.72
C GLU A 174 4.91 -1.61 17.86
N GLY A 175 5.11 -2.19 19.04
CA GLY A 175 4.59 -3.50 19.37
C GLY A 175 4.35 -3.63 20.86
N THR A 176 3.36 -4.44 21.24
CA THR A 176 3.03 -4.71 22.65
C THR A 176 2.90 -6.22 22.88
N GLU A 177 3.32 -6.67 24.07
CA GLU A 177 3.08 -8.05 24.54
C GLU A 177 1.78 -8.18 25.34
N GLU A 178 1.05 -7.08 25.54
CA GLU A 178 -0.18 -7.05 26.34
C GLU A 178 -1.36 -7.70 25.61
N ALA A 179 -1.31 -7.72 24.27
CA ALA A 179 -2.33 -8.38 23.46
C ALA A 179 -2.23 -9.90 23.63
N SER A 180 -3.27 -10.49 24.20
CA SER A 180 -3.28 -11.91 24.56
C SER A 180 -4.25 -12.68 23.67
N LEU A 181 -3.71 -13.68 22.98
CA LEU A 181 -4.48 -14.77 22.39
C LEU A 181 -3.78 -16.06 22.82
N GLY A 182 -4.33 -16.75 23.82
CA GLY A 182 -3.75 -17.97 24.39
C GLY A 182 -2.59 -17.76 25.38
N THR A 183 -1.84 -18.82 25.65
CA THR A 183 -0.80 -18.90 26.70
C THR A 183 0.59 -18.41 26.27
N GLU A 184 0.80 -18.16 24.97
CA GLU A 184 2.09 -17.72 24.43
C GLU A 184 2.15 -16.20 24.27
N ARG A 185 3.18 -15.58 24.86
CA ARG A 185 3.45 -14.14 24.69
C ARG A 185 4.03 -13.90 23.30
N THR A 186 3.26 -13.27 22.44
CA THR A 186 3.72 -12.80 21.13
C THR A 186 3.55 -11.30 21.05
N THR A 187 4.59 -10.58 20.66
CA THR A 187 4.50 -9.14 20.42
C THR A 187 3.54 -8.88 19.25
N LEU A 188 2.45 -8.16 19.51
CA LEU A 188 1.51 -7.68 18.52
C LEU A 188 2.03 -6.38 17.91
N PRO A 189 2.46 -6.37 16.64
CA PRO A 189 2.92 -5.14 16.00
C PRO A 189 1.73 -4.28 15.56
N PHE A 190 1.91 -2.97 15.68
CA PHE A 190 0.92 -1.99 15.21
C PHE A 190 1.59 -0.73 14.65
N LEU A 191 0.85 -0.03 13.82
CA LEU A 191 1.23 1.20 13.13
C LEU A 191 0.36 2.34 13.63
N VAL A 192 0.99 3.45 13.98
CA VAL A 192 0.30 4.68 14.37
C VAL A 192 0.43 5.67 13.23
N MET A 193 -0.71 6.16 12.76
CA MET A 193 -0.79 6.98 11.56
C MET A 193 -1.83 8.09 11.72
N GLU A 194 -1.82 9.02 10.77
CA GLU A 194 -2.79 10.10 10.69
C GLU A 194 -4.23 9.56 10.64
N CYS A 195 -5.10 10.12 11.49
CA CYS A 195 -6.52 9.80 11.47
C CYS A 195 -7.23 10.74 10.50
N ILE A 196 -7.62 10.23 9.32
CA ILE A 196 -8.34 11.01 8.33
C ILE A 196 -9.82 11.12 8.72
N VAL A 197 -10.27 12.35 8.98
CA VAL A 197 -11.69 12.63 9.19
C VAL A 197 -12.40 12.63 7.84
N GLY A 198 -13.27 11.66 7.61
CA GLY A 198 -14.00 11.54 6.37
C GLY A 198 -14.55 10.14 6.14
N GLN A 199 -14.78 9.81 4.88
CA GLN A 199 -15.24 8.49 4.47
C GLN A 199 -14.33 7.91 3.39
N THR A 200 -14.31 6.58 3.26
CA THR A 200 -13.57 5.94 2.17
C THR A 200 -14.21 6.27 0.81
N LEU A 201 -13.41 6.25 -0.25
CA LEU A 201 -13.92 6.38 -1.62
C LEU A 201 -14.91 5.25 -1.95
N HIS A 202 -14.67 4.05 -1.42
CA HIS A 202 -15.59 2.90 -1.56
C HIS A 202 -16.98 3.21 -0.99
N ASP A 203 -17.04 3.69 0.26
CA ASP A 203 -18.32 4.02 0.90
C ASP A 203 -19.03 5.18 0.20
N LYS A 204 -18.25 6.14 -0.34
CA LYS A 204 -18.80 7.24 -1.11
C LYS A 204 -19.48 6.70 -2.37
N ILE A 205 -18.79 5.88 -3.15
CA ILE A 205 -19.32 5.28 -4.39
C ILE A 205 -20.53 4.39 -4.07
N LYS A 206 -20.47 3.59 -3.00
CA LYS A 206 -21.60 2.74 -2.57
C LYS A 206 -22.84 3.57 -2.22
N ARG A 207 -22.65 4.74 -1.61
CA ARG A 207 -23.75 5.64 -1.19
C ARG A 207 -24.35 6.43 -2.35
N VAL A 208 -23.53 6.97 -3.26
CA VAL A 208 -23.99 7.92 -4.29
C VAL A 208 -24.07 7.32 -5.69
N GLY A 209 -23.53 6.11 -5.90
CA GLY A 209 -23.36 5.50 -7.21
C GLY A 209 -22.19 6.11 -7.98
N ALA A 210 -22.36 6.22 -9.31
CA ALA A 210 -21.34 6.79 -10.18
C ALA A 210 -21.04 8.25 -9.84
N LEU A 211 -19.76 8.59 -9.75
CA LEU A 211 -19.30 9.96 -9.51
C LEU A 211 -19.36 10.78 -10.81
N LYS A 212 -19.52 12.09 -10.68
CA LYS A 212 -19.41 13.02 -11.82
C LYS A 212 -17.98 13.01 -12.38
N VAL A 213 -17.84 13.22 -13.69
CA VAL A 213 -16.54 13.16 -14.39
C VAL A 213 -15.51 14.10 -13.77
N GLU A 214 -15.91 15.31 -13.39
CA GLU A 214 -15.02 16.29 -12.77
C GLU A 214 -14.46 15.80 -11.44
N GLU A 215 -15.28 15.09 -10.66
CA GLU A 215 -14.87 14.52 -9.39
C GLU A 215 -13.96 13.31 -9.58
N ILE A 216 -14.23 12.47 -10.58
CA ILE A 216 -13.34 11.35 -10.96
C ILE A 216 -11.96 11.90 -11.32
N ILE A 217 -11.88 12.88 -12.20
CA ILE A 217 -10.60 13.49 -12.63
C ILE A 217 -9.85 14.06 -11.42
N ARG A 218 -10.55 14.81 -10.56
CA ARG A 218 -9.95 15.41 -9.36
C ARG A 218 -9.36 14.35 -8.43
N ILE A 219 -10.12 13.29 -8.12
CA ILE A 219 -9.69 12.22 -7.21
C ILE A 219 -8.55 11.42 -7.83
N SER A 220 -8.67 11.03 -9.11
CA SER A 220 -7.63 10.27 -9.82
C SER A 220 -6.31 11.02 -9.89
N ARG A 221 -6.34 12.35 -10.08
CA ARG A 221 -5.13 13.18 -10.04
C ARG A 221 -4.46 13.13 -8.66
N GLN A 222 -5.22 13.29 -7.58
CA GLN A 222 -4.70 13.24 -6.21
C GLN A 222 -4.09 11.87 -5.87
N ILE A 223 -4.75 10.79 -6.31
CA ILE A 223 -4.23 9.42 -6.17
C ILE A 223 -2.91 9.26 -6.94
N ALA A 224 -2.87 9.72 -8.20
CA ALA A 224 -1.67 9.61 -9.04
C ALA A 224 -0.48 10.40 -8.47
N GLU A 225 -0.71 11.59 -7.92
CA GLU A 225 0.30 12.39 -7.23
C GLU A 225 0.86 11.64 -6.00
N GLY A 226 -0.01 11.05 -5.18
CA GLY A 226 0.39 10.23 -4.03
C GLY A 226 1.18 9.00 -4.43
N LEU A 227 0.73 8.26 -5.45
CA LEU A 227 1.45 7.09 -5.99
C LEU A 227 2.80 7.48 -6.57
N THR A 228 2.90 8.62 -7.26
CA THR A 228 4.17 9.14 -7.78
C THR A 228 5.14 9.43 -6.64
N ALA A 229 4.68 10.03 -5.54
CA ALA A 229 5.51 10.25 -4.36
C ALA A 229 6.01 8.93 -3.74
N ALA A 230 5.16 7.90 -3.68
CA ALA A 230 5.55 6.56 -3.23
C ALA A 230 6.57 5.90 -4.17
N HIS A 231 6.32 5.94 -5.49
CA HIS A 231 7.21 5.36 -6.50
C HIS A 231 8.61 6.01 -6.49
N LYS A 232 8.69 7.32 -6.26
CA LYS A 232 9.99 8.03 -6.08
C LYS A 232 10.80 7.51 -4.88
N ARG A 233 10.15 6.86 -3.91
CA ARG A 233 10.79 6.19 -2.77
C ARG A 233 10.96 4.68 -2.97
N GLY A 234 10.73 4.18 -4.18
CA GLY A 234 10.81 2.75 -4.49
C GLY A 234 9.68 1.92 -3.87
N LEU A 235 8.62 2.55 -3.38
CA LEU A 235 7.46 1.88 -2.80
C LEU A 235 6.41 1.66 -3.88
N ILE A 236 6.06 0.40 -4.13
CA ILE A 236 4.94 0.03 -5.00
C ILE A 236 3.73 -0.26 -4.12
N HIS A 237 2.64 0.48 -4.33
CA HIS A 237 1.35 0.15 -3.74
C HIS A 237 0.81 -1.12 -4.39
N ARG A 238 0.42 -2.10 -3.58
CA ARG A 238 -0.11 -3.40 -4.02
C ARG A 238 -1.53 -3.61 -3.52
#